data_AF-A0A537NNY6-F1
#
_entry.id   AF-A0A537NNY6-F1
#
_cell.length_a   1.000
_cell.length_b   1.000
_cell.length_c   1.000
_cell.angle_alpha   90.00
_cell.angle_beta   90.00
_cell.angle_gamma   90.00
#
_symmetry.space_group_name_H-M   'P 1'
#
loop_
_entity.id
_entity.type
_entity.pdbx_description
1 polymer ?
#
loop_
_entity_poly.entity_id
_entity_poly.type
_entity_poly.pdbx_seq_one_letter_code
_entity_poly.pdbx_strand_id
1 'polypeptide(L)'
;MAGSSREASAEQSLIAWYALVLQLIRHTPTYSPPVASRSLAYLGVTAFESVASGSDDLQSLAGQLDGLRLLPRRNAGQVYDEGVVLNAALASLVQQLFQNTGPTGQRVIGLQDTKQHRLVSEGVPADVIARSEDYGRQIAAHVLAWSRDDGGALVVNMGFPYEYTLTAGAAHWVPTSLISQQQLPLLPKWGSNRTFAMPMGKSCSLPAPPDYSEDKASPFYAEALEVYRTDKNLTTEERAIARFWSDDPMLSPTPPGHWISIALQIIKHDKSDLEKSVDVLARLGVVLADAFIGCWETKFQY
;
A
#
# COMPACT_ATOMS: atom_id res chain seq x y z
N MET A 1 -6.45 -19.17 28.94
CA MET A 1 -6.18 -17.73 29.19
C MET A 1 -4.91 -17.22 28.49
N ALA A 2 -3.84 -18.03 28.34
CA ALA A 2 -2.63 -17.60 27.61
C ALA A 2 -2.82 -17.37 26.10
N GLY A 3 -3.69 -18.12 25.41
CA GLY A 3 -3.93 -17.94 23.97
C GLY A 3 -4.45 -16.54 23.59
N SER A 4 -5.43 -16.03 24.34
CA SER A 4 -6.02 -14.71 24.12
C SER A 4 -5.04 -13.55 24.35
N SER A 5 -4.09 -13.67 25.27
CA SER A 5 -3.08 -12.61 25.49
C SER A 5 -2.00 -12.57 24.42
N ARG A 6 -1.63 -13.73 23.84
CA ARG A 6 -0.64 -13.82 22.76
C ARG A 6 -1.21 -13.25 21.46
N GLU A 7 -2.44 -13.62 21.14
CA GLU A 7 -3.16 -13.11 19.98
C GLU A 7 -3.36 -11.59 20.06
N ALA A 8 -3.76 -11.06 21.22
CA ALA A 8 -3.86 -9.62 21.45
C ALA A 8 -2.52 -8.89 21.25
N SER A 9 -1.40 -9.52 21.64
CA SER A 9 -0.05 -8.95 21.43
C SER A 9 0.34 -8.91 19.95
N ALA A 10 -0.03 -9.95 19.19
CA ALA A 10 0.17 -9.99 17.75
C ALA A 10 -0.67 -8.94 17.02
N GLU A 11 -1.95 -8.82 17.38
CA GLU A 11 -2.87 -7.81 16.82
C GLU A 11 -2.39 -6.38 17.14
N GLN A 12 -1.94 -6.15 18.36
CA GLN A 12 -1.34 -4.87 18.74
C GLN A 12 -0.07 -4.57 17.93
N SER A 13 0.77 -5.57 17.67
CA SER A 13 1.97 -5.43 16.84
C SER A 13 1.62 -5.08 15.39
N LEU A 14 0.65 -5.80 14.78
CA LEU A 14 0.13 -5.54 13.44
C LEU A 14 -0.33 -4.09 13.29
N ILE A 15 -1.24 -3.65 14.15
CA ILE A 15 -1.78 -2.29 14.16
C ILE A 15 -0.66 -1.25 14.31
N ALA A 16 0.32 -1.51 15.17
CA ALA A 16 1.41 -0.58 15.43
C ALA A 16 2.36 -0.45 14.22
N TRP A 17 2.63 -1.54 13.51
CA TRP A 17 3.40 -1.52 12.26
C TRP A 17 2.69 -0.74 11.16
N TYR A 18 1.39 -0.98 10.96
CA TYR A 18 0.59 -0.23 10.00
C TYR A 18 0.53 1.27 10.34
N ALA A 19 0.35 1.62 11.62
CA ALA A 19 0.38 3.00 12.06
C ALA A 19 1.72 3.68 11.74
N LEU A 20 2.84 2.98 11.95
CA LEU A 20 4.16 3.49 11.56
C LEU A 20 4.28 3.65 10.04
N VAL A 21 3.87 2.65 9.26
CA VAL A 21 3.95 2.70 7.79
C VAL A 21 3.16 3.89 7.24
N LEU A 22 1.98 4.21 7.77
CA LEU A 22 1.23 5.40 7.37
C LEU A 22 2.02 6.70 7.63
N GLN A 23 2.77 6.78 8.73
CA GLN A 23 3.67 7.93 8.97
C GLN A 23 4.87 7.93 8.03
N LEU A 24 5.45 6.77 7.74
CA LEU A 24 6.58 6.66 6.82
C LEU A 24 6.19 7.03 5.40
N ILE A 25 5.01 6.64 4.92
CA ILE A 25 4.45 7.05 3.62
C ILE A 25 4.39 8.57 3.55
N ARG A 26 3.82 9.22 4.58
CA ARG A 26 3.74 10.68 4.66
C ARG A 26 5.11 11.34 4.63
N HIS A 27 6.13 10.76 5.27
CA HIS A 27 7.42 11.41 5.49
C HIS A 27 8.54 10.94 4.54
N THR A 28 8.24 10.08 3.57
CA THR A 28 9.23 9.58 2.59
C THR A 28 8.92 10.17 1.22
N PRO A 29 9.75 11.09 0.68
CA PRO A 29 9.43 11.83 -0.55
C PRO A 29 9.16 10.98 -1.80
N THR A 30 9.67 9.75 -1.84
CA THR A 30 9.48 8.82 -2.97
C THR A 30 8.15 8.07 -2.92
N TYR A 31 7.35 8.23 -1.87
CA TYR A 31 6.07 7.54 -1.68
C TYR A 31 4.89 8.37 -2.19
N SER A 32 4.83 8.49 -3.53
CA SER A 32 3.64 8.98 -4.21
C SER A 32 2.48 7.97 -4.12
N PRO A 33 1.22 8.35 -4.42
CA PRO A 33 0.08 7.46 -4.22
C PRO A 33 0.21 6.06 -4.82
N PRO A 34 0.69 5.87 -6.07
CA PRO A 34 0.88 4.53 -6.62
C PRO A 34 1.94 3.72 -5.85
N VAL A 35 3.06 4.35 -5.48
CA VAL A 35 4.15 3.70 -4.73
C VAL A 35 3.69 3.28 -3.33
N ALA A 36 2.90 4.13 -2.67
CA ALA A 36 2.29 3.84 -1.38
C ALA A 36 1.35 2.63 -1.48
N SER A 37 0.46 2.58 -2.48
CA SER A 37 -0.46 1.45 -2.69
C SER A 37 0.26 0.11 -2.85
N ARG A 38 1.32 0.09 -3.67
CA ARG A 38 2.19 -1.08 -3.88
C ARG A 38 2.80 -1.57 -2.57
N SER A 39 3.36 -0.65 -1.78
CA SER A 39 4.01 -1.00 -0.51
C SER A 39 3.02 -1.53 0.52
N LEU A 40 1.80 -0.97 0.57
CA LEU A 40 0.72 -1.44 1.42
C LEU A 40 0.21 -2.83 1.00
N ALA A 41 0.18 -3.16 -0.29
CA ALA A 41 -0.15 -4.50 -0.78
C ALA A 41 0.87 -5.54 -0.30
N TYR A 42 2.17 -5.29 -0.49
CA TYR A 42 3.22 -6.20 0.00
C TYR A 42 3.24 -6.33 1.52
N LEU A 43 2.94 -5.25 2.25
CA LEU A 43 2.76 -5.27 3.70
C LEU A 43 1.59 -6.18 4.12
N GLY A 44 0.45 -6.03 3.45
CA GLY A 44 -0.74 -6.86 3.64
C GLY A 44 -0.48 -8.33 3.37
N VAL A 45 0.11 -8.66 2.22
CA VAL A 45 0.46 -10.04 1.86
C VAL A 45 1.45 -10.64 2.86
N THR A 46 2.47 -9.88 3.28
CA THR A 46 3.43 -10.37 4.29
C THR A 46 2.77 -10.67 5.63
N ALA A 47 1.86 -9.79 6.09
CA ALA A 47 1.10 -10.01 7.32
C ALA A 47 0.21 -11.25 7.22
N PHE A 48 -0.54 -11.36 6.12
CA PHE A 48 -1.44 -12.48 5.85
C PHE A 48 -0.70 -13.81 5.80
N GLU A 49 0.38 -13.91 5.02
CA GLU A 49 1.13 -15.16 4.90
C GLU A 49 1.82 -15.56 6.20
N SER A 50 2.19 -14.59 7.03
CA SER A 50 2.73 -14.85 8.37
C SER A 50 1.73 -15.58 9.26
N VAL A 51 0.48 -15.11 9.30
CA VAL A 51 -0.59 -15.73 10.11
C VAL A 51 -1.14 -16.99 9.44
N ALA A 52 -1.36 -16.97 8.12
CA ALA A 52 -1.85 -18.13 7.37
C ALA A 52 -0.92 -19.34 7.44
N SER A 53 0.38 -19.14 7.68
CA SER A 53 1.33 -20.24 7.88
C SER A 53 1.07 -21.11 9.13
N GLY A 54 0.31 -20.59 10.08
CA GLY A 54 -0.04 -21.26 11.35
C GLY A 54 -1.54 -21.36 11.61
N SER A 55 -2.38 -20.91 10.68
CA SER A 55 -3.84 -20.93 10.76
C SER A 55 -4.42 -22.11 9.98
N ASP A 56 -5.48 -22.73 10.52
CA ASP A 56 -6.26 -23.75 9.81
C ASP A 56 -7.40 -23.11 8.98
N ASP A 57 -7.72 -21.84 9.23
CA ASP A 57 -8.85 -21.12 8.62
C ASP A 57 -8.42 -20.22 7.45
N LEU A 58 -7.16 -19.76 7.43
CA LEU A 58 -6.60 -18.95 6.34
C LEU A 58 -5.90 -19.81 5.30
N GLN A 59 -6.21 -19.57 4.03
CA GLN A 59 -5.53 -20.19 2.89
C GLN A 59 -4.50 -19.24 2.31
N SER A 60 -3.26 -19.71 2.14
CA SER A 60 -2.18 -18.95 1.49
C SER A 60 -2.63 -18.38 0.14
N LEU A 61 -2.25 -17.13 -0.12
CA LEU A 61 -2.46 -16.40 -1.37
C LEU A 61 -1.52 -16.87 -2.48
N ALA A 62 -0.56 -17.75 -2.18
CA ALA A 62 0.29 -18.37 -3.19
C ALA A 62 -0.54 -19.12 -4.25
N GLY A 63 -0.29 -18.81 -5.52
CA GLY A 63 -1.08 -19.32 -6.65
C GLY A 63 -2.43 -18.62 -6.85
N GLN A 64 -2.84 -17.72 -5.96
CA GLN A 64 -4.01 -16.85 -6.14
C GLN A 64 -3.60 -15.46 -6.66
N LEU A 65 -2.47 -14.93 -6.16
CA LEU A 65 -1.87 -13.69 -6.66
C LEU A 65 -0.84 -13.97 -7.75
N ASP A 66 -0.79 -13.11 -8.75
CA ASP A 66 0.08 -13.26 -9.91
C ASP A 66 1.57 -13.30 -9.49
N GLY A 67 2.26 -14.35 -9.93
CA GLY A 67 3.65 -14.62 -9.61
C GLY A 67 3.96 -15.01 -8.16
N LEU A 68 2.99 -14.99 -7.22
CA LEU A 68 3.25 -15.39 -5.83
C LEU A 68 3.35 -16.91 -5.73
N ARG A 69 4.59 -17.39 -5.55
CA ARG A 69 4.88 -18.82 -5.39
C ARG A 69 4.71 -19.24 -3.94
N LEU A 70 4.58 -20.56 -3.74
CA LEU A 70 4.55 -21.19 -2.41
C LEU A 70 5.67 -20.65 -1.53
N LEU A 71 5.29 -20.21 -0.32
CA LEU A 71 6.21 -19.67 0.66
C LEU A 71 7.00 -20.79 1.39
N PRO A 72 8.10 -20.43 2.06
CA PRO A 72 8.78 -21.31 3.00
C PRO A 72 7.79 -21.90 4.01
N ARG A 73 7.94 -23.20 4.31
CA ARG A 73 7.07 -23.91 5.27
C ARG A 73 7.73 -23.96 6.65
N ARG A 74 6.90 -23.97 7.68
CA ARG A 74 7.32 -24.29 9.04
C ARG A 74 7.93 -25.68 9.09
N ASN A 75 8.92 -25.87 9.95
CA ASN A 75 9.51 -27.18 10.19
C ASN A 75 8.52 -28.07 10.94
N ALA A 76 8.27 -29.27 10.40
CA ALA A 76 7.31 -30.21 10.98
C ALA A 76 7.69 -30.57 12.43
N GLY A 77 6.69 -30.57 13.32
CA GLY A 77 6.85 -30.91 14.74
C GLY A 77 7.55 -29.85 15.59
N GLN A 78 7.85 -28.67 15.03
CA GLN A 78 8.41 -27.54 15.79
C GLN A 78 7.30 -26.55 16.17
N VAL A 79 7.47 -25.93 17.35
CA VAL A 79 6.57 -24.88 17.84
C VAL A 79 7.08 -23.51 17.39
N TYR A 80 6.15 -22.67 16.97
CA TYR A 80 6.34 -21.29 16.57
C TYR A 80 5.38 -20.40 17.36
N ASP A 81 5.72 -19.12 17.49
CA ASP A 81 4.83 -18.11 18.06
C ASP A 81 4.40 -17.10 16.98
N GLU A 82 3.09 -16.96 16.79
CA GLU A 82 2.48 -16.15 15.73
C GLU A 82 2.87 -14.67 15.81
N GLY A 83 2.90 -14.11 17.02
CA GLY A 83 3.26 -12.71 17.22
C GLY A 83 4.72 -12.43 16.88
N VAL A 84 5.62 -13.36 17.22
CA VAL A 84 7.05 -13.25 16.89
C VAL A 84 7.28 -13.42 15.38
N VAL A 85 6.62 -14.40 14.73
CA VAL A 85 6.68 -14.58 13.27
C VAL A 85 6.23 -13.31 12.55
N LEU A 86 5.03 -12.82 12.89
CA LEU A 86 4.45 -11.63 12.28
C LEU A 86 5.33 -10.40 12.47
N ASN A 87 5.81 -10.14 13.69
CA ASN A 87 6.66 -8.99 13.96
C ASN A 87 7.95 -9.03 13.13
N ALA A 88 8.65 -10.18 13.12
CA ALA A 88 9.91 -10.32 12.40
C ALA A 88 9.73 -10.16 10.88
N ALA A 89 8.61 -10.66 10.34
CA ALA A 89 8.27 -10.49 8.94
C ALA A 89 8.02 -9.02 8.59
N LEU A 90 7.15 -8.33 9.36
CA LEU A 90 6.83 -6.92 9.13
C LEU A 90 8.04 -6.01 9.33
N ALA A 91 8.84 -6.21 10.38
CA ALA A 91 10.05 -5.44 10.64
C ALA A 91 11.03 -5.53 9.45
N SER A 92 11.27 -6.75 8.97
CA SER A 92 12.18 -7.00 7.84
C SER A 92 11.69 -6.39 6.54
N LEU A 93 10.38 -6.52 6.26
CA LEU A 93 9.77 -5.93 5.07
C LEU A 93 9.81 -4.40 5.12
N VAL A 94 9.38 -3.79 6.22
CA VAL A 94 9.31 -2.32 6.37
C VAL A 94 10.70 -1.70 6.27
N GLN A 95 11.72 -2.31 6.90
CA GLN A 95 13.11 -1.85 6.80
C GLN A 95 13.59 -1.79 5.35
N GLN A 96 13.17 -2.73 4.50
CA GLN A 96 13.57 -2.80 3.09
C GLN A 96 12.76 -1.87 2.20
N LEU A 97 11.43 -1.83 2.36
CA LEU A 97 10.56 -0.95 1.58
C LEU A 97 10.88 0.53 1.84
N PHE A 98 11.20 0.88 3.07
CA PHE A 98 11.51 2.25 3.48
C PHE A 98 13.01 2.51 3.64
N GLN A 99 13.89 1.73 2.99
CA GLN A 99 15.34 1.92 3.08
C GLN A 99 15.81 3.34 2.66
N ASN A 100 15.03 4.01 1.81
CA ASN A 100 15.27 5.37 1.33
C ASN A 100 14.63 6.47 2.21
N THR A 101 13.96 6.11 3.30
CA THR A 101 13.49 7.11 4.27
C THR A 101 14.68 7.76 4.99
N GLY A 102 14.51 9.01 5.41
CA GLY A 102 15.58 9.78 6.05
C GLY A 102 16.02 9.20 7.42
N PRO A 103 17.12 9.72 8.01
CA PRO A 103 17.67 9.19 9.26
C PRO A 103 16.67 9.08 10.42
N THR A 104 15.76 10.05 10.54
CA THR A 104 14.67 10.01 11.52
C THR A 104 13.73 8.84 11.27
N GLY A 105 13.36 8.60 10.01
CA GLY A 105 12.55 7.46 9.59
C GLY A 105 13.21 6.12 9.93
N GLN A 106 14.51 5.98 9.62
CA GLN A 106 15.29 4.78 9.97
C GLN A 106 15.33 4.55 11.48
N ARG A 107 15.50 5.63 12.26
CA ARG A 107 15.51 5.54 13.72
C ARG A 107 14.17 5.07 14.28
N VAL A 108 13.04 5.59 13.78
CA VAL A 108 11.72 5.17 14.28
C VAL A 108 11.38 3.75 13.89
N ILE A 109 11.85 3.25 12.74
CA ILE A 109 11.72 1.82 12.37
C ILE A 109 12.42 0.94 13.41
N GLY A 110 13.69 1.22 13.73
CA GLY A 110 14.42 0.43 14.73
C GLY A 110 13.84 0.50 16.14
N LEU A 111 13.31 1.66 16.55
CA LEU A 111 12.62 1.81 17.83
C LEU A 111 11.29 1.04 17.87
N GLN A 112 10.54 1.06 16.77
CA GLN A 112 9.31 0.29 16.62
C GLN A 112 9.60 -1.20 16.71
N ASP A 113 10.59 -1.70 15.98
CA ASP A 113 11.00 -3.10 16.03
C ASP A 113 11.39 -3.54 17.44
N THR A 114 12.27 -2.76 18.11
CA THR A 114 12.66 -3.04 19.51
C THR A 114 11.44 -3.12 20.44
N LYS A 115 10.48 -2.21 20.27
CA LYS A 115 9.27 -2.15 21.10
C LYS A 115 8.36 -3.35 20.85
N GLN A 116 8.08 -3.66 19.59
CA GLN A 116 7.18 -4.74 19.23
C GLN A 116 7.81 -6.11 19.50
N HIS A 117 9.11 -6.29 19.22
CA HIS A 117 9.84 -7.49 19.61
C HIS A 117 9.70 -7.75 21.12
N ARG A 118 9.86 -6.73 21.98
CA ARG A 118 9.67 -6.92 23.43
C ARG A 118 8.25 -7.37 23.78
N LEU A 119 7.24 -6.75 23.16
CA LEU A 119 5.83 -7.09 23.38
C LEU A 119 5.55 -8.55 22.98
N VAL A 120 5.93 -8.93 21.77
CA VAL A 120 5.63 -10.27 21.25
C VAL A 120 6.56 -11.33 21.83
N SER A 121 7.74 -11.02 22.33
CA SER A 121 8.63 -12.05 22.92
C SER A 121 8.37 -12.30 24.41
N GLU A 122 7.48 -11.54 25.05
CA GLU A 122 7.19 -11.70 26.48
C GLU A 122 6.60 -13.09 26.80
N GLY A 123 7.27 -13.82 27.70
CA GLY A 123 6.86 -15.16 28.13
C GLY A 123 7.13 -16.28 27.12
N VAL A 124 7.78 -15.99 26.00
CA VAL A 124 8.10 -16.99 24.96
C VAL A 124 9.50 -17.59 25.20
N PRO A 125 9.69 -18.92 25.13
CA PRO A 125 11.00 -19.54 25.22
C PRO A 125 11.97 -19.03 24.14
N ALA A 126 13.25 -18.85 24.51
CA ALA A 126 14.26 -18.24 23.64
C ALA A 126 14.48 -19.01 22.32
N ASP A 127 14.38 -20.34 22.33
CA ASP A 127 14.50 -21.17 21.13
C ASP A 127 13.28 -21.02 20.21
N VAL A 128 12.07 -20.84 20.77
CA VAL A 128 10.85 -20.55 20.01
C VAL A 128 10.92 -19.15 19.40
N ILE A 129 11.42 -18.15 20.15
CA ILE A 129 11.64 -16.79 19.62
C ILE A 129 12.58 -16.85 18.42
N ALA A 130 13.78 -17.40 18.59
CA ALA A 130 14.79 -17.44 17.52
C ALA A 130 14.28 -18.13 16.25
N ARG A 131 13.55 -19.24 16.41
CA ARG A 131 12.95 -20.00 15.30
C ARG A 131 11.82 -19.23 14.60
N SER A 132 10.98 -18.56 15.39
CA SER A 132 9.85 -17.78 14.88
C SER A 132 10.32 -16.54 14.13
N GLU A 133 11.33 -15.85 14.66
CA GLU A 133 11.94 -14.72 13.96
C GLU A 133 12.61 -15.13 12.66
N ASP A 134 13.36 -16.25 12.67
CA ASP A 134 14.01 -16.76 11.47
C ASP A 134 12.98 -17.05 10.38
N TYR A 135 11.88 -17.72 10.76
CA TYR A 135 10.80 -18.00 9.82
C TYR A 135 10.09 -16.73 9.31
N GLY A 136 9.81 -15.76 10.18
CA GLY A 136 9.27 -14.46 9.76
C GLY A 136 10.18 -13.73 8.77
N ARG A 137 11.51 -13.76 9.01
CA ARG A 137 12.50 -13.20 8.07
C ARG A 137 12.50 -13.93 6.73
N GLN A 138 12.30 -15.25 6.71
CA GLN A 138 12.19 -16.02 5.46
C GLN A 138 10.94 -15.62 4.66
N ILE A 139 9.79 -15.41 5.32
CA ILE A 139 8.56 -14.91 4.68
C ILE A 139 8.81 -13.54 4.05
N ALA A 140 9.36 -12.60 4.81
CA ALA A 140 9.66 -11.26 4.30
C ALA A 140 10.64 -11.30 3.12
N ALA A 141 11.69 -12.11 3.19
CA ALA A 141 12.65 -12.27 2.11
C ALA A 141 12.00 -12.82 0.83
N HIS A 142 11.07 -13.79 0.96
CA HIS A 142 10.32 -14.33 -0.16
C HIS A 142 9.41 -13.29 -0.81
N VAL A 143 8.64 -12.54 -0.01
CA VAL A 143 7.76 -11.47 -0.52
C VAL A 143 8.57 -10.34 -1.16
N LEU A 144 9.69 -9.94 -0.56
CA LEU A 144 10.59 -8.95 -1.14
C LEU A 144 11.18 -9.42 -2.47
N ALA A 145 11.56 -10.70 -2.59
CA ALA A 145 12.04 -11.25 -3.84
C ALA A 145 10.95 -11.22 -4.92
N TRP A 146 9.72 -11.62 -4.59
CA TRP A 146 8.55 -11.53 -5.47
C TRP A 146 8.20 -10.07 -5.85
N SER A 147 8.52 -9.09 -5.01
CA SER A 147 8.27 -7.69 -5.31
C SER A 147 9.25 -7.07 -6.31
N ARG A 148 10.46 -7.62 -6.47
CA ARG A 148 11.54 -6.92 -7.20
C ARG A 148 11.33 -6.84 -8.70
N ASP A 149 10.57 -7.77 -9.28
CA ASP A 149 10.36 -7.89 -10.72
C ASP A 149 8.96 -7.45 -11.18
N ASP A 150 8.20 -6.79 -10.30
CA ASP A 150 6.84 -6.32 -10.60
C ASP A 150 6.77 -5.02 -11.45
N GLY A 151 7.92 -4.45 -11.80
CA GLY A 151 8.04 -3.19 -12.55
C GLY A 151 8.02 -1.92 -11.69
N GLY A 152 7.54 -1.99 -10.45
CA GLY A 152 7.37 -0.85 -9.53
C GLY A 152 8.45 -0.72 -8.45
N ALA A 153 9.45 -1.59 -8.44
CA ALA A 153 10.48 -1.63 -7.38
C ALA A 153 11.43 -0.43 -7.36
N LEU A 154 11.71 0.18 -8.53
CA LEU A 154 12.60 1.32 -8.66
C LEU A 154 11.84 2.60 -8.95
N VAL A 155 11.85 3.53 -8.01
CA VAL A 155 11.27 4.88 -8.16
C VAL A 155 12.42 5.88 -8.27
N VAL A 156 12.70 6.35 -9.48
CA VAL A 156 13.69 7.40 -9.74
C VAL A 156 13.05 8.77 -9.68
N ASN A 157 13.79 9.79 -9.26
CA ASN A 157 13.37 11.19 -9.30
C ASN A 157 11.94 11.41 -8.74
N MET A 158 11.64 10.83 -7.57
CA MET A 158 10.32 10.85 -6.90
C MET A 158 9.13 10.36 -7.76
N GLY A 159 9.42 9.59 -8.81
CA GLY A 159 8.43 9.07 -9.76
C GLY A 159 8.21 9.92 -11.01
N PHE A 160 8.87 11.07 -11.11
CA PHE A 160 8.85 11.89 -12.32
C PHE A 160 9.97 11.44 -13.26
N PRO A 161 9.71 11.23 -14.57
CA PRO A 161 10.78 10.91 -15.51
C PRO A 161 11.77 12.09 -15.60
N TYR A 162 12.99 11.86 -16.10
CA TYR A 162 13.92 12.96 -16.41
C TYR A 162 13.54 13.67 -17.71
N GLU A 163 12.94 12.93 -18.64
CA GLU A 163 12.49 13.42 -19.93
C GLU A 163 11.13 12.79 -20.25
N TYR A 164 10.20 13.60 -20.77
CA TYR A 164 8.91 13.14 -21.26
C TYR A 164 8.40 14.11 -22.33
N THR A 165 8.06 13.59 -23.52
CA THR A 165 7.49 14.40 -24.60
C THR A 165 5.97 14.44 -24.42
N LEU A 166 5.43 15.64 -24.17
CA LEU A 166 4.00 15.85 -24.09
C LEU A 166 3.37 15.82 -25.48
N THR A 167 2.17 15.24 -25.57
CA THR A 167 1.36 15.34 -26.78
C THR A 167 0.83 16.76 -26.89
N ALA A 168 1.12 17.45 -28.00
CA ALA A 168 0.67 18.81 -28.22
C ALA A 168 -0.82 18.84 -28.60
N GLY A 169 -1.56 19.83 -28.09
CA GLY A 169 -2.96 20.07 -28.45
C GLY A 169 -3.80 20.41 -27.22
N ALA A 170 -4.91 21.11 -27.43
CA ALA A 170 -5.77 21.56 -26.35
C ALA A 170 -6.53 20.43 -25.64
N ALA A 171 -6.66 19.28 -26.30
CA ALA A 171 -7.25 18.06 -25.73
C ALA A 171 -6.31 17.29 -24.79
N HIS A 172 -5.02 17.60 -24.78
CA HIS A 172 -4.02 16.82 -24.06
C HIS A 172 -3.61 17.47 -22.75
N TRP A 173 -3.24 16.62 -21.78
CA TRP A 173 -2.77 17.07 -20.48
C TRP A 173 -1.56 18.00 -20.61
N VAL A 174 -1.60 19.09 -19.85
CA VAL A 174 -0.47 20.00 -19.64
C VAL A 174 -0.18 20.12 -18.14
N PRO A 175 1.07 20.37 -17.74
CA PRO A 175 1.40 20.63 -16.36
C PRO A 175 0.63 21.82 -15.79
N THR A 176 0.09 21.66 -14.59
CA THR A 176 -0.68 22.71 -13.89
C THR A 176 0.07 23.31 -12.70
N SER A 177 1.15 22.68 -12.27
CA SER A 177 2.03 23.16 -11.19
C SER A 177 3.08 24.12 -11.74
N LEU A 178 3.60 25.02 -10.90
CA LEU A 178 4.80 25.82 -11.23
C LEU A 178 6.10 25.13 -10.78
N ILE A 179 6.00 24.00 -10.07
CA ILE A 179 7.16 23.24 -9.61
C ILE A 179 7.80 22.55 -10.81
N SER A 180 9.10 22.76 -11.00
CA SER A 180 9.85 22.24 -12.16
C SER A 180 9.73 20.72 -12.32
N GLN A 181 9.81 19.96 -11.22
CA GLN A 181 9.71 18.51 -11.28
C GLN A 181 8.31 18.01 -11.72
N GLN A 182 7.26 18.79 -11.40
CA GLN A 182 5.87 18.50 -11.77
C GLN A 182 5.51 19.02 -13.16
N GLN A 183 6.49 19.46 -13.95
CA GLN A 183 6.33 19.71 -15.39
C GLN A 183 6.28 18.42 -16.22
N LEU A 184 6.55 17.28 -15.60
CA LEU A 184 6.48 15.96 -16.21
C LEU A 184 5.43 15.14 -15.48
N PRO A 185 4.79 14.16 -16.14
CA PRO A 185 3.72 13.41 -15.52
C PRO A 185 4.28 12.38 -14.52
N LEU A 186 3.54 12.12 -13.45
CA LEU A 186 3.95 11.19 -12.40
C LEU A 186 3.77 9.74 -12.84
N LEU A 187 4.86 8.98 -12.83
CA LEU A 187 4.92 7.52 -13.05
C LEU A 187 4.22 7.05 -14.34
N PRO A 188 4.64 7.51 -15.53
CA PRO A 188 3.98 7.21 -16.80
C PRO A 188 3.88 5.74 -17.19
N LYS A 189 4.70 4.88 -16.59
CA LYS A 189 4.72 3.44 -16.88
C LYS A 189 4.05 2.59 -15.78
N TRP A 190 3.40 3.22 -14.80
CA TRP A 190 2.84 2.48 -13.66
C TRP A 190 1.75 1.47 -14.07
N GLY A 191 1.01 1.77 -15.14
CA GLY A 191 0.01 0.87 -15.72
C GLY A 191 0.58 -0.46 -16.24
N SER A 192 1.90 -0.51 -16.49
CA SER A 192 2.61 -1.71 -16.96
C SER A 192 3.17 -2.59 -15.85
N ASN A 193 2.99 -2.21 -14.57
CA ASN A 193 3.42 -3.05 -13.45
C ASN A 193 2.62 -4.37 -13.42
N ARG A 194 3.24 -5.44 -12.90
CA ARG A 194 2.54 -6.70 -12.62
C ARG A 194 1.42 -6.42 -11.61
N THR A 195 0.21 -6.83 -11.95
CA THR A 195 -0.95 -6.79 -11.03
C THR A 195 -0.83 -7.87 -9.96
N PHE A 196 -1.66 -7.76 -8.92
CA PHE A 196 -1.73 -8.73 -7.84
C PHE A 196 -2.83 -9.77 -8.11
N ALA A 197 -4.07 -9.33 -8.24
CA ALA A 197 -5.24 -10.20 -8.45
C ALA A 197 -6.00 -9.87 -9.74
N MET A 198 -5.94 -8.63 -10.22
CA MET A 198 -6.52 -8.22 -11.49
C MET A 198 -5.81 -8.97 -12.64
N PRO A 199 -6.54 -9.62 -13.57
CA PRO A 199 -5.91 -10.24 -14.73
C PRO A 199 -5.10 -9.25 -15.57
N MET A 200 -3.93 -9.67 -16.06
CA MET A 200 -3.16 -8.85 -16.99
C MET A 200 -3.92 -8.61 -18.30
N GLY A 201 -3.72 -7.45 -18.93
CA GLY A 201 -4.17 -7.20 -20.31
C GLY A 201 -5.51 -6.47 -20.45
N LYS A 202 -5.70 -5.34 -19.76
CA LYS A 202 -6.89 -4.47 -19.88
C LYS A 202 -8.22 -5.13 -19.50
N SER A 203 -8.21 -6.12 -18.60
CA SER A 203 -9.43 -6.82 -18.17
C SER A 203 -10.48 -5.90 -17.53
N CYS A 204 -10.08 -4.71 -17.08
CA CYS A 204 -10.93 -3.68 -16.49
C CYS A 204 -10.79 -2.33 -17.22
N SER A 205 -10.78 -2.31 -18.55
CA SER A 205 -10.68 -1.06 -19.32
C SER A 205 -11.88 -0.14 -19.09
N LEU A 206 -11.61 1.14 -18.84
CA LEU A 206 -12.65 2.18 -18.76
C LEU A 206 -13.03 2.68 -20.17
N PRO A 207 -14.29 3.10 -20.39
CA PRO A 207 -14.67 3.77 -21.62
C PRO A 207 -13.87 5.07 -21.80
N ALA A 208 -13.72 5.52 -23.04
CA ALA A 208 -13.10 6.80 -23.33
C ALA A 208 -13.90 7.95 -22.67
N PRO A 209 -13.23 9.01 -22.20
CA PRO A 209 -13.93 10.23 -21.78
C PRO A 209 -14.62 10.89 -22.98
N PRO A 210 -15.54 11.84 -22.76
CA PRO A 210 -16.05 12.67 -23.84
C PRO A 210 -14.93 13.35 -24.62
N ASP A 211 -15.05 13.37 -25.95
CA ASP A 211 -14.09 14.04 -26.82
C ASP A 211 -13.97 15.53 -26.45
N TYR A 212 -12.73 16.02 -26.40
CA TYR A 212 -12.48 17.44 -26.18
C TYR A 212 -13.22 18.30 -27.20
N SER A 213 -13.93 19.32 -26.71
CA SER A 213 -14.65 20.27 -27.55
C SER A 213 -14.93 21.57 -26.79
N GLU A 214 -14.69 22.71 -27.43
CA GLU A 214 -15.06 24.04 -26.91
C GLU A 214 -16.49 24.45 -27.32
N ASP A 215 -17.20 23.64 -28.10
CA ASP A 215 -18.61 23.88 -28.42
C ASP A 215 -19.44 23.80 -27.13
N LYS A 216 -20.20 24.86 -26.85
CA LYS A 216 -21.09 24.98 -25.70
C LYS A 216 -22.18 23.91 -25.65
N ALA A 217 -22.50 23.29 -26.78
CA ALA A 217 -23.46 22.19 -26.87
C ALA A 217 -22.82 20.80 -26.65
N SER A 218 -21.49 20.70 -26.55
CA SER A 218 -20.80 19.41 -26.41
C SER A 218 -20.84 18.86 -24.98
N PRO A 219 -20.79 17.52 -24.81
CA PRO A 219 -20.70 16.91 -23.48
C PRO A 219 -19.46 17.37 -22.69
N PHE A 220 -18.30 17.49 -23.34
CA PHE A 220 -17.06 17.95 -22.69
C PHE A 220 -17.20 19.37 -22.12
N TYR A 221 -17.77 20.29 -22.89
CA TYR A 221 -18.01 21.65 -22.40
C TYR A 221 -19.00 21.67 -21.22
N ALA A 222 -20.02 20.81 -21.25
CA ALA A 222 -20.99 20.70 -20.15
C ALA A 222 -20.30 20.25 -18.85
N GLU A 223 -19.45 19.23 -18.89
CA GLU A 223 -18.66 18.75 -17.72
C GLU A 223 -17.66 19.82 -17.23
N ALA A 224 -16.97 20.51 -18.15
CA ALA A 224 -16.06 21.60 -17.77
C ALA A 224 -16.80 22.78 -17.11
N LEU A 225 -17.99 23.12 -17.62
CA LEU A 225 -18.83 24.19 -17.07
C LEU A 225 -19.39 23.82 -15.69
N GLU A 226 -19.68 22.54 -15.46
CA GLU A 226 -20.05 22.03 -14.13
C GLU A 226 -18.92 22.30 -13.13
N VAL A 227 -17.68 21.89 -13.42
CA VAL A 227 -16.51 22.15 -12.56
C VAL A 227 -16.36 23.64 -12.24
N TYR A 228 -16.46 24.50 -13.26
CA TYR A 228 -16.38 25.95 -13.07
C TYR A 228 -17.50 26.50 -12.17
N ARG A 229 -18.75 26.07 -12.39
CA ARG A 229 -19.90 26.52 -11.60
C ARG A 229 -19.82 26.03 -10.16
N THR A 230 -19.35 24.80 -9.95
CA THR A 230 -19.15 24.24 -8.61
C THR A 230 -18.11 25.06 -7.85
N ASP A 231 -16.95 25.35 -8.42
CA ASP A 231 -15.93 26.21 -7.78
C ASP A 231 -16.49 27.58 -7.36
N LYS A 232 -17.28 28.22 -8.23
CA LYS A 232 -17.90 29.53 -7.94
C LYS A 232 -18.96 29.50 -6.85
N ASN A 233 -19.54 28.34 -6.54
CA ASN A 233 -20.67 28.22 -5.62
C ASN A 233 -20.43 27.20 -4.49
N LEU A 234 -19.16 26.81 -4.24
CA LEU A 234 -18.79 25.85 -3.21
C LEU A 234 -19.37 26.22 -1.83
N THR A 235 -20.18 25.33 -1.29
CA THR A 235 -20.65 25.40 0.08
C THR A 235 -19.51 25.11 1.08
N THR A 236 -19.73 25.48 2.34
CA THR A 236 -18.77 25.15 3.42
C THR A 236 -18.58 23.64 3.58
N GLU A 237 -19.65 22.87 3.42
CA GLU A 237 -19.61 21.41 3.52
C GLU A 237 -18.84 20.78 2.37
N GLU A 238 -19.13 21.14 1.11
CA GLU A 238 -18.38 20.64 -0.06
C GLU A 238 -16.89 20.98 0.03
N ARG A 239 -16.56 22.18 0.53
CA ARG A 239 -15.16 22.58 0.77
C ARG A 239 -14.49 21.71 1.84
N ALA A 240 -15.22 21.35 2.90
CA ALA A 240 -14.71 20.47 3.94
C ALA A 240 -14.49 19.05 3.40
N ILE A 241 -15.44 18.52 2.62
CA ILE A 241 -15.34 17.22 1.95
C ILE A 241 -14.13 17.18 1.00
N ALA A 242 -13.96 18.21 0.17
CA ALA A 242 -12.83 18.30 -0.77
C ALA A 242 -11.48 18.29 -0.03
N ARG A 243 -11.37 19.02 1.09
CA ARG A 243 -10.14 19.02 1.91
C ARG A 243 -9.91 17.69 2.62
N PHE A 244 -10.97 17.04 3.07
CA PHE A 244 -10.88 15.75 3.75
C PHE A 244 -10.34 14.65 2.82
N TRP A 245 -10.74 14.66 1.54
CA TRP A 245 -10.32 13.68 0.53
C TRP A 245 -9.18 14.15 -0.39
N SER A 246 -8.56 15.30 -0.11
CA SER A 246 -7.46 15.83 -0.93
C SER A 246 -6.27 14.88 -0.95
N ASP A 247 -5.97 14.28 0.21
CA ASP A 247 -4.94 13.25 0.39
C ASP A 247 -3.60 13.57 -0.29
N ASP A 248 -3.19 14.84 -0.20
CA ASP A 248 -1.96 15.32 -0.83
C ASP A 248 -0.74 14.59 -0.25
N PRO A 249 0.20 14.12 -1.10
CA PRO A 249 1.47 13.55 -0.64
C PRO A 249 2.21 14.51 0.28
N MET A 250 2.94 13.96 1.25
CA MET A 250 3.62 14.71 2.33
C MET A 250 2.72 15.39 3.37
N LEU A 251 1.48 15.73 3.03
CA LEU A 251 0.50 16.25 3.99
C LEU A 251 -0.32 15.13 4.64
N SER A 252 -0.51 14.03 3.90
CA SER A 252 -1.30 12.85 4.26
C SER A 252 -0.53 11.56 3.93
N PRO A 253 -1.03 10.37 4.32
CA PRO A 253 -0.49 9.10 3.85
C PRO A 253 -0.99 8.72 2.44
N THR A 254 -1.46 9.68 1.63
CA THR A 254 -2.06 9.50 0.28
C THR A 254 -3.39 8.74 0.31
N PRO A 255 -4.19 8.71 -0.79
CA PRO A 255 -5.47 7.99 -0.81
C PRO A 255 -5.40 6.52 -0.35
N PRO A 256 -4.43 5.68 -0.78
CA PRO A 256 -4.38 4.30 -0.31
C PRO A 256 -4.10 4.20 1.20
N GLY A 257 -3.27 5.10 1.75
CA GLY A 257 -3.02 5.15 3.19
C GLY A 257 -4.24 5.61 3.99
N HIS A 258 -5.06 6.52 3.43
CA HIS A 258 -6.32 6.93 4.05
C HIS A 258 -7.31 5.76 4.16
N TRP A 259 -7.49 4.98 3.09
CA TRP A 259 -8.33 3.78 3.13
C TRP A 259 -7.84 2.74 4.14
N ILE A 260 -6.52 2.53 4.24
CA ILE A 260 -5.94 1.67 5.29
C ILE A 260 -6.19 2.25 6.68
N SER A 261 -6.09 3.57 6.87
CA SER A 261 -6.44 4.22 8.15
C SER A 261 -7.89 3.98 8.56
N ILE A 262 -8.83 4.02 7.61
CA ILE A 262 -10.24 3.69 7.85
C ILE A 262 -10.38 2.22 8.29
N ALA A 263 -9.74 1.28 7.59
CA ALA A 263 -9.77 -0.13 7.95
C ALA A 263 -9.22 -0.38 9.36
N LEU A 264 -8.10 0.26 9.72
CA LEU A 264 -7.53 0.16 11.08
C LEU A 264 -8.46 0.73 12.16
N GLN A 265 -9.25 1.77 11.86
CA GLN A 265 -10.25 2.30 12.78
C GLN A 265 -11.39 1.30 13.01
N ILE A 266 -11.86 0.65 11.94
CA ILE A 266 -12.91 -0.37 12.00
C ILE A 266 -12.42 -1.60 12.77
N ILE A 267 -11.23 -2.13 12.43
CA ILE A 267 -10.60 -3.26 13.13
C ILE A 267 -10.53 -3.01 14.65
N LYS A 268 -10.10 -1.81 15.05
CA LYS A 268 -10.03 -1.41 16.47
C LYS A 268 -11.40 -1.28 17.12
N HIS A 269 -12.36 -0.68 16.41
CA HIS A 269 -13.72 -0.48 16.90
C HIS A 269 -14.41 -1.82 17.15
N ASP A 270 -14.30 -2.72 16.19
CA ASP A 270 -14.95 -4.04 16.21
C ASP A 270 -14.20 -5.06 17.07
N LYS A 271 -12.97 -4.74 17.51
CA LYS A 271 -12.07 -5.64 18.23
C LYS A 271 -11.88 -6.95 17.47
N SER A 272 -11.62 -6.83 16.17
CA SER A 272 -11.40 -7.99 15.30
C SER A 272 -10.26 -8.87 15.81
N ASP A 273 -10.38 -10.17 15.57
CA ASP A 273 -9.29 -11.13 15.76
C ASP A 273 -8.19 -10.92 14.71
N LEU A 274 -7.03 -11.53 14.97
CA LEU A 274 -5.84 -11.33 14.15
C LEU A 274 -6.04 -11.81 12.70
N GLU A 275 -6.70 -12.95 12.53
CA GLU A 275 -6.95 -13.54 11.22
C GLU A 275 -7.83 -12.64 10.36
N LYS A 276 -8.89 -12.10 10.95
CA LYS A 276 -9.76 -11.13 10.28
C LYS A 276 -9.02 -9.85 9.91
N SER A 277 -8.19 -9.34 10.82
CA SER A 277 -7.40 -8.13 10.58
C SER A 277 -6.43 -8.29 9.42
N VAL A 278 -5.68 -9.38 9.36
CA VAL A 278 -4.74 -9.61 8.24
C VAL A 278 -5.45 -9.89 6.92
N ASP A 279 -6.59 -10.59 6.92
CA ASP A 279 -7.40 -10.81 5.71
C ASP A 279 -7.90 -9.48 5.11
N VAL A 280 -8.49 -8.61 5.95
CA VAL A 280 -8.98 -7.30 5.51
C VAL A 280 -7.83 -6.44 4.97
N LEU A 281 -6.71 -6.35 5.69
CA LEU A 281 -5.59 -5.51 5.29
C LEU A 281 -4.89 -6.02 4.02
N ALA A 282 -4.76 -7.34 3.84
CA ALA A 282 -4.21 -7.92 2.62
C ALA A 282 -5.10 -7.69 1.40
N ARG A 283 -6.39 -7.97 1.50
CA ARG A 283 -7.35 -7.74 0.41
C ARG A 283 -7.42 -6.26 0.04
N LEU A 284 -7.52 -5.38 1.03
CA LEU A 284 -7.58 -3.94 0.78
C LEU A 284 -6.28 -3.43 0.14
N GLY A 285 -5.12 -3.86 0.63
CA GLY A 285 -3.82 -3.52 0.03
C GLY A 285 -3.72 -3.96 -1.44
N VAL A 286 -4.06 -5.22 -1.72
CA VAL A 286 -4.09 -5.79 -3.09
C VAL A 286 -5.03 -5.02 -4.01
N VAL A 287 -6.27 -4.78 -3.57
CA VAL A 287 -7.28 -4.04 -4.36
C VAL A 287 -6.82 -2.62 -4.65
N LEU A 288 -6.25 -1.92 -3.66
CA LEU A 288 -5.73 -0.57 -3.87
C LEU A 288 -4.58 -0.57 -4.88
N ALA A 289 -3.61 -1.47 -4.76
CA ALA A 289 -2.48 -1.54 -5.70
C ALA A 289 -2.96 -1.78 -7.15
N ASP A 290 -3.87 -2.74 -7.35
CA ASP A 290 -4.41 -3.03 -8.69
C ASP A 290 -5.26 -1.88 -9.23
N ALA A 291 -6.03 -1.20 -8.39
CA ALA A 291 -6.79 -0.01 -8.78
C ALA A 291 -5.85 1.12 -9.25
N PHE A 292 -4.71 1.32 -8.56
CA PHE A 292 -3.71 2.30 -8.98
C PHE A 292 -3.04 1.92 -10.31
N ILE A 293 -2.77 0.63 -10.55
CA ILE A 293 -2.25 0.15 -11.83
C ILE A 293 -3.25 0.44 -12.96
N GLY A 294 -4.51 0.02 -12.82
CA GLY A 294 -5.54 0.24 -13.86
C GLY A 294 -5.88 1.72 -14.07
N CYS A 295 -5.89 2.50 -13.00
CA CYS A 295 -6.13 3.95 -13.06
C CYS A 295 -5.01 4.66 -13.82
N TRP A 296 -3.74 4.34 -13.53
CA TRP A 296 -2.60 4.93 -14.25
C TRP A 296 -2.57 4.50 -15.71
N GLU A 297 -2.83 3.22 -16.02
CA GLU A 297 -2.95 2.77 -17.42
C GLU A 297 -3.98 3.61 -18.18
N THR A 298 -5.16 3.82 -17.60
CA THR A 298 -6.22 4.63 -18.22
C THR A 298 -5.82 6.11 -18.38
N LYS A 299 -5.18 6.70 -17.36
CA LYS A 299 -4.70 8.10 -17.38
C LYS A 299 -3.65 8.38 -18.45
N PHE A 300 -2.89 7.38 -18.88
CA PHE A 300 -1.88 7.52 -19.93
C PHE A 300 -2.37 7.02 -21.30
N GLN A 301 -3.51 6.31 -21.33
CA GLN A 301 -4.21 5.97 -22.57
C GLN A 301 -4.97 7.16 -23.16
N TYR A 302 -5.54 8.03 -22.33
CA TYR A 302 -6.33 9.21 -22.71
C TYR A 302 -5.68 10.48 -22.16
#